data_AF-A0A1G2XAV4-F1
#
_entry.id   AF-A0A1G2XAV4-F1
#
_cell.length_a   1.000
_cell.length_b   1.000
_cell.length_c   1.000
_cell.angle_alpha   90.00
_cell.angle_beta   90.00
_cell.angle_gamma   90.00
#
_symmetry.space_group_name_H-M   'P 1'
#
loop_
_entity.id
_entity.type
_entity.pdbx_description
1 polymer ?
#
loop_
_entity_poly.entity_id
_entity_poly.type
_entity_poly.pdbx_seq_one_letter_code
_entity_poly.pdbx_strand_id
1 'polypeptide(L)'
;MKTIKIGLMCFFAFGLLVCGCAVTPEKPKGKAVLSIDSNEAVAIMKEKDSSIQKFFDKSYGYAVLPKVFKGAFVAGGAYGKGEVYEQNQMVGYCDMTQATLGFSFGGEFFREIVFFRDKEDLDKFKSGEFTFSAQVTGVVLKAGAAAKADYKAGMAVFIAADSGLMVDASLGGQKFSYESKVILKKAE
;
A
#
# COMPACT_ATOMS: atom_id res chain seq x y z
N MET A 1 40.49 13.46 -62.40
CA MET A 1 39.54 13.61 -63.51
C MET A 1 38.62 12.39 -63.55
N LYS A 2 37.30 12.61 -63.53
CA LYS A 2 36.20 11.65 -63.86
C LYS A 2 36.09 10.46 -62.88
N THR A 3 34.94 10.02 -62.36
CA THR A 3 33.49 10.12 -62.61
C THR A 3 32.84 9.45 -61.36
N ILE A 4 31.59 9.65 -60.97
CA ILE A 4 30.40 8.94 -61.44
C ILE A 4 29.20 9.49 -60.61
N LYS A 5 28.16 9.97 -61.30
CA LYS A 5 26.81 10.19 -60.76
C LYS A 5 26.07 8.85 -60.72
N ILE A 6 25.16 8.61 -59.76
CA ILE A 6 23.88 7.89 -59.94
C ILE A 6 23.04 8.14 -58.67
N GLY A 7 21.86 8.73 -58.85
CA GLY A 7 20.84 8.84 -57.82
C GLY A 7 19.93 7.62 -57.82
N LEU A 8 19.26 7.37 -56.70
CA LEU A 8 18.08 6.51 -56.68
C LEU A 8 17.12 6.96 -55.58
N MET A 9 15.97 7.43 -56.05
CA MET A 9 14.74 7.75 -55.35
C MET A 9 14.02 6.42 -55.05
N CYS A 10 13.72 6.12 -53.78
CA CYS A 10 12.83 5.02 -53.40
C CYS A 10 11.73 5.53 -52.48
N PHE A 11 10.58 5.77 -53.10
CA PHE A 11 9.25 5.86 -52.51
C PHE A 11 8.85 4.43 -52.10
N PHE A 12 8.69 4.15 -50.80
CA PHE A 12 8.12 2.89 -50.33
C PHE A 12 6.93 3.17 -49.42
N ALA A 13 5.74 3.15 -50.04
CA ALA A 13 4.48 3.02 -49.35
C ALA A 13 4.25 1.52 -49.08
N PHE A 14 4.33 1.11 -47.82
CA PHE A 14 3.91 -0.20 -47.31
C PHE A 14 3.68 0.01 -45.81
N GLY A 15 2.46 0.18 -45.32
CA GLY A 15 1.45 -0.86 -45.18
C GLY A 15 1.13 -0.95 -43.69
N LEU A 16 -0.13 -0.72 -43.30
CA LEU A 16 -0.61 -0.89 -41.93
C LEU A 16 -0.22 -2.29 -41.41
N LEU A 17 0.51 -2.36 -40.30
CA LEU A 17 0.41 -3.50 -39.40
C LEU A 17 0.22 -2.97 -37.97
N VAL A 18 -1.05 -2.98 -37.56
CA VAL A 18 -1.49 -2.89 -36.18
C VAL A 18 -0.87 -4.06 -35.44
N CYS A 19 0.12 -3.81 -34.58
CA CYS A 19 0.43 -4.72 -33.49
C CYS A 19 0.06 -3.99 -32.20
N GLY A 20 -1.24 -4.07 -31.90
CA GLY A 20 -1.74 -3.74 -30.57
C GLY A 20 -1.11 -4.71 -29.59
N CYS A 21 -0.03 -4.29 -28.95
CA CYS A 21 0.37 -4.86 -27.68
C CYS A 21 -0.54 -4.26 -26.60
N ALA A 22 -1.82 -4.63 -26.60
CA ALA A 22 -2.61 -4.62 -25.38
C ALA A 22 -2.11 -5.77 -24.50
N VAL A 23 -0.89 -5.66 -24.00
CA VAL A 23 -0.43 -6.46 -22.86
C VAL A 23 -1.08 -5.87 -21.62
N THR A 24 -2.33 -6.23 -21.39
CA THR A 24 -2.98 -6.03 -20.10
C THR A 24 -3.09 -7.39 -19.41
N PRO A 25 -2.01 -7.88 -18.77
CA PRO A 25 -2.17 -8.94 -17.79
C PRO A 25 -2.83 -8.30 -16.57
N GLU A 26 -4.14 -8.52 -16.39
CA GLU A 26 -4.69 -8.49 -15.03
C GLU A 26 -3.89 -9.48 -14.16
N LYS A 27 -3.71 -9.13 -12.89
CA LYS A 27 -2.58 -9.51 -12.03
C LYS A 27 -2.94 -10.61 -11.00
N PRO A 28 -3.30 -11.85 -11.35
CA PRO A 28 -3.54 -12.90 -10.34
C PRO A 28 -2.25 -13.22 -9.56
N LYS A 29 -1.07 -13.11 -10.17
CA LYS A 29 0.22 -13.27 -9.47
C LYS A 29 0.49 -12.16 -8.45
N GLY A 30 0.17 -10.91 -8.77
CA GLY A 30 0.41 -9.78 -7.85
C GLY A 30 -0.47 -9.85 -6.60
N LYS A 31 -1.74 -10.24 -6.75
CA LYS A 31 -2.67 -10.41 -5.63
C LYS A 31 -2.26 -11.57 -4.72
N ALA A 32 -1.83 -12.70 -5.29
CA ALA A 32 -1.35 -13.85 -4.50
C ALA A 32 -0.06 -13.53 -3.72
N VAL A 33 0.88 -12.81 -4.32
CA VAL A 33 2.09 -12.34 -3.64
C VAL A 33 1.74 -11.39 -2.49
N LEU A 34 0.82 -10.44 -2.71
CA LEU A 34 0.39 -9.54 -1.66
C LEU A 34 -0.22 -10.28 -0.46
N SER A 35 -1.01 -11.33 -0.68
CA SER A 35 -1.55 -12.15 0.40
C SER A 35 -0.45 -12.89 1.20
N ILE A 36 0.61 -13.35 0.53
CA ILE A 36 1.76 -13.96 1.19
C ILE A 36 2.48 -12.90 2.06
N ASP A 37 2.78 -11.74 1.47
CA ASP A 37 3.47 -10.64 2.14
C ASP A 37 2.66 -10.13 3.35
N SER A 38 1.33 -10.02 3.23
CA SER A 38 0.43 -9.63 4.33
C SER A 38 0.50 -10.60 5.51
N ASN A 39 0.45 -11.90 5.23
CA ASN A 39 0.53 -12.93 6.27
C ASN A 39 1.90 -12.92 6.96
N GLU A 40 2.97 -12.74 6.18
CA GLU A 40 4.33 -12.59 6.70
C GLU A 40 4.45 -11.34 7.58
N ALA A 41 3.91 -10.21 7.14
CA ALA A 41 3.93 -8.97 7.90
C ALA A 41 3.19 -9.10 9.24
N VAL A 42 2.02 -9.77 9.25
CA VAL A 42 1.29 -10.09 10.49
C VAL A 42 2.15 -10.95 11.41
N ALA A 43 2.80 -11.99 10.89
CA ALA A 43 3.68 -12.85 11.69
C ALA A 43 4.85 -12.06 12.31
N ILE A 44 5.54 -11.25 11.50
CA ILE A 44 6.66 -10.40 11.95
C ILE A 44 6.20 -9.41 13.03
N MET A 45 5.03 -8.78 12.87
CA MET A 45 4.53 -7.82 13.85
C MET A 45 4.13 -8.49 15.17
N LYS A 46 3.58 -9.71 15.12
CA LYS A 46 3.31 -10.52 16.32
C LYS A 46 4.59 -10.99 17.00
N GLU A 47 5.64 -11.30 16.25
CA GLU A 47 6.95 -11.65 16.80
C GLU A 47 7.60 -10.45 17.51
N LYS A 48 7.52 -9.25 16.91
CA LYS A 48 8.06 -8.02 17.50
C LYS A 48 7.33 -7.61 18.79
N ASP A 49 6.01 -7.83 18.85
CA ASP A 49 5.22 -7.56 20.04
C ASP A 49 3.97 -8.44 20.10
N SER A 50 4.03 -9.50 20.90
CA SER A 50 2.91 -10.44 21.08
C SER A 50 1.66 -9.76 21.65
N SER A 51 1.79 -8.61 22.32
CA SER A 51 0.65 -7.88 22.87
C SER A 51 -0.23 -7.25 21.79
N ILE A 52 0.22 -7.18 20.53
CA ILE A 52 -0.61 -6.77 19.38
C ILE A 52 -1.78 -7.72 19.14
N GLN A 53 -1.68 -8.98 19.59
CA GLN A 53 -2.73 -9.99 19.45
C GLN A 53 -4.08 -9.49 20.00
N LYS A 54 -4.06 -8.68 21.07
CA LYS A 54 -5.28 -8.08 21.66
C LYS A 54 -6.10 -7.24 20.66
N PHE A 55 -5.45 -6.66 19.65
CA PHE A 55 -6.12 -5.87 18.61
C PHE A 55 -6.72 -6.76 17.54
N PHE A 56 -6.01 -7.80 17.10
CA PHE A 56 -6.56 -8.83 16.20
C PHE A 56 -7.81 -9.50 16.79
N ASP A 57 -7.81 -9.73 18.11
CA ASP A 57 -8.93 -10.40 18.78
C ASP A 57 -10.16 -9.50 18.97
N LYS A 58 -9.97 -8.17 19.03
CA LYS A 58 -11.01 -7.21 19.45
C LYS A 58 -11.47 -6.24 18.37
N SER A 59 -10.66 -5.99 17.35
CA SER A 59 -11.02 -5.07 16.26
C SER A 59 -12.18 -5.63 15.45
N TYR A 60 -13.05 -4.76 14.93
CA TYR A 60 -14.04 -5.17 13.94
C TYR A 60 -13.38 -5.59 12.61
N GLY A 61 -12.29 -4.93 12.24
CA GLY A 61 -11.49 -5.26 11.07
C GLY A 61 -10.12 -4.59 11.10
N TYR A 62 -9.30 -4.90 10.11
CA TYR A 62 -7.96 -4.34 9.99
C TYR A 62 -7.47 -4.27 8.54
N ALA A 63 -6.57 -3.34 8.25
CA ALA A 63 -5.83 -3.27 7.00
C ALA A 63 -4.37 -3.63 7.25
N VAL A 64 -3.79 -4.47 6.40
CA VAL A 64 -2.37 -4.88 6.45
C VAL A 64 -1.67 -4.34 5.22
N LEU A 65 -0.68 -3.47 5.44
CA LEU A 65 0.23 -2.97 4.42
C LEU A 65 1.61 -3.59 4.67
N PRO A 66 1.92 -4.72 4.02
CA PRO A 66 3.14 -5.45 4.32
C PRO A 66 4.42 -4.76 3.85
N LYS A 67 4.31 -3.80 2.93
CA LYS A 67 5.45 -3.09 2.39
C LYS A 67 5.05 -1.69 1.95
N VAL A 68 5.28 -0.72 2.84
CA VAL A 68 5.18 0.70 2.55
C VAL A 68 6.59 1.22 2.26
N PHE A 69 6.76 1.85 1.11
CA PHE A 69 7.96 2.56 0.74
C PHE A 69 7.85 4.02 1.17
N LYS A 70 8.87 4.58 1.80
CA LYS A 70 9.01 6.02 2.10
C LYS A 70 10.33 6.53 1.56
N GLY A 71 10.30 7.64 0.82
CA GLY A 71 11.53 8.31 0.37
C GLY A 71 11.28 9.37 -0.71
N ALA A 72 12.25 10.29 -0.89
CA ALA A 72 12.50 11.02 -2.15
C ALA A 72 13.71 11.96 -2.08
N PHE A 73 14.32 12.22 -3.24
CA PHE A 73 15.45 13.14 -3.39
C PHE A 73 15.07 14.62 -3.53
N VAL A 74 13.84 14.98 -3.95
CA VAL A 74 13.39 16.39 -4.15
C VAL A 74 11.99 16.68 -3.58
N ALA A 75 11.07 15.72 -3.63
CA ALA A 75 9.73 15.82 -3.04
C ALA A 75 9.32 14.47 -2.43
N GLY A 76 9.39 14.35 -1.09
CA GLY A 76 9.15 13.14 -0.31
C GLY A 76 7.74 12.57 -0.45
N GLY A 77 7.62 11.25 -0.42
CA GLY A 77 6.33 10.60 -0.22
C GLY A 77 6.43 9.19 0.34
N ALA A 78 5.29 8.64 0.71
CA ALA A 78 5.13 7.22 1.03
C ALA A 78 4.08 6.58 0.13
N TYR A 79 4.30 5.32 -0.24
CA TYR A 79 3.37 4.52 -1.02
C TYR A 79 3.36 3.06 -0.55
N GLY A 80 2.18 2.47 -0.43
CA GLY A 80 2.02 1.07 -0.08
C GLY A 80 0.75 0.48 -0.67
N LYS A 81 0.74 -0.84 -0.78
CA LYS A 81 -0.46 -1.63 -1.09
C LYS A 81 -0.75 -2.54 0.09
N GLY A 82 -2.01 -2.86 0.30
CA GLY A 82 -2.44 -3.71 1.40
C GLY A 82 -3.73 -4.46 1.14
N GLU A 83 -4.07 -5.29 2.11
CA GLU A 83 -5.30 -6.06 2.17
C GLU A 83 -6.14 -5.61 3.36
N VAL A 84 -7.46 -5.63 3.18
CA VAL A 84 -8.43 -5.23 4.19
C VAL A 84 -9.24 -6.45 4.61
N TYR A 85 -9.38 -6.59 5.92
CA TYR A 85 -10.03 -7.70 6.59
C TYR A 85 -11.19 -7.19 7.43
N GLU A 86 -12.35 -7.83 7.30
CA GLU A 86 -13.52 -7.62 8.15
C GLU A 86 -13.76 -8.93 8.90
N GLN A 87 -13.75 -8.90 10.23
CA GLN A 87 -13.92 -10.11 11.06
C GLN A 87 -13.01 -11.29 10.65
N ASN A 88 -11.73 -11.01 10.41
CA ASN A 88 -10.72 -11.97 9.92
C ASN A 88 -10.97 -12.53 8.52
N GLN A 89 -11.95 -12.03 7.77
CA GLN A 89 -12.18 -12.37 6.38
C GLN A 89 -11.66 -11.27 5.47
N MET A 90 -10.85 -11.63 4.47
CA MET A 90 -10.31 -10.67 3.52
C MET A 90 -11.42 -10.17 2.56
N VAL A 91 -11.75 -8.88 2.65
CA VAL A 91 -12.86 -8.23 1.95
C VAL A 91 -12.43 -7.34 0.78
N GLY A 92 -11.16 -6.92 0.74
CA GLY A 92 -10.66 -6.06 -0.33
C GLY A 92 -9.20 -5.70 -0.20
N TYR A 93 -8.80 -4.73 -1.01
CA TYR A 93 -7.45 -4.18 -1.10
C TYR A 93 -7.48 -2.69 -0.74
N CYS A 94 -6.34 -2.16 -0.33
CA CYS A 94 -6.16 -0.73 -0.20
C CYS A 94 -4.83 -0.27 -0.79
N ASP A 95 -4.84 0.94 -1.33
CA ASP A 95 -3.64 1.68 -1.71
C ASP A 95 -3.47 2.83 -0.73
N MET A 96 -2.24 3.03 -0.22
CA MET A 96 -1.88 4.13 0.66
C MET A 96 -0.88 5.04 -0.04
N THR A 97 -1.12 6.34 0.08
CA THR A 97 -0.24 7.41 -0.41
C THR A 97 -0.07 8.46 0.67
N GLN A 98 1.14 9.00 0.80
CA GLN A 98 1.42 10.14 1.67
C GLN A 98 2.30 11.11 0.92
N ALA A 99 1.90 12.38 0.88
CA ALA A 99 2.80 13.45 0.44
C ALA A 99 3.51 14.01 1.67
N THR A 100 4.84 14.13 1.61
CA THR A 100 5.61 14.76 2.69
C THR A 100 6.40 15.95 2.13
N LEU A 101 6.26 17.10 2.76
CA LEU A 101 7.09 18.27 2.46
C LEU A 101 8.46 18.07 3.11
N GLY A 102 9.42 17.53 2.36
CA GLY A 102 10.78 17.32 2.85
C GLY A 102 11.69 16.58 1.87
N PHE A 103 12.99 16.85 1.99
CA PHE A 103 14.06 16.09 1.35
C PHE A 103 14.36 14.88 2.24
N SER A 104 13.78 13.71 1.93
CA SER A 104 14.07 12.46 2.65
C SER A 104 15.16 11.69 1.91
N PHE A 105 16.40 11.88 2.34
CA PHE A 105 17.56 11.17 1.80
C PHE A 105 17.56 9.71 2.28
N GLY A 106 16.84 8.84 1.59
CA GLY A 106 16.73 7.43 1.93
C GLY A 106 15.43 6.81 1.42
N GLY A 107 15.53 5.62 0.84
CA GLY A 107 14.39 4.78 0.54
C GLY A 107 14.23 3.75 1.64
N GLU A 108 13.22 3.90 2.47
CA GLU A 108 12.94 3.04 3.61
C GLU A 108 11.69 2.22 3.37
N PHE A 109 11.68 0.97 3.85
CA PHE A 109 10.49 0.14 3.87
C PHE A 109 10.04 -0.10 5.31
N PHE A 110 8.73 -0.09 5.51
CA PHE A 110 8.11 -0.49 6.77
C PHE A 110 6.82 -1.25 6.53
N ARG A 111 6.35 -1.94 7.57
CA ARG A 111 5.06 -2.61 7.64
C ARG A 111 4.10 -1.76 8.46
N GLU A 112 2.85 -1.70 8.04
CA GLU A 112 1.81 -0.96 8.74
C GLU A 112 0.55 -1.83 8.90
N ILE A 113 -0.06 -1.81 10.08
CA ILE A 113 -1.38 -2.40 10.31
C ILE A 113 -2.27 -1.34 10.96
N VAL A 114 -3.45 -1.15 10.37
CA VAL A 114 -4.49 -0.26 10.87
C VAL A 114 -5.63 -1.12 11.40
N PHE A 115 -5.88 -1.09 12.70
CA PHE A 115 -7.04 -1.73 13.30
C PHE A 115 -8.19 -0.74 13.43
N PHE A 116 -9.39 -1.18 13.06
CA PHE A 116 -10.63 -0.42 13.18
C PHE A 116 -11.41 -0.95 14.39
N ARG A 117 -11.82 -0.04 15.29
CA ARG A 117 -12.49 -0.40 16.54
C ARG A 117 -13.84 -1.03 16.23
N ASP A 118 -14.68 -0.29 15.51
CA ASP A 118 -16.06 -0.65 15.24
C ASP A 118 -16.36 -0.70 13.74
N LYS A 119 -17.54 -1.24 13.40
CA LYS A 119 -18.02 -1.32 12.01
C LYS A 119 -18.03 0.03 11.31
N GLU A 120 -18.44 1.07 12.03
CA GLU A 120 -18.51 2.42 11.49
C GLU A 120 -17.13 2.93 11.04
N ASP A 121 -16.07 2.63 11.80
CA ASP A 121 -14.70 3.04 11.45
C ASP A 121 -14.19 2.32 10.21
N LEU A 122 -14.47 1.02 10.11
CA LEU A 122 -14.12 0.22 8.92
C LEU A 122 -14.91 0.68 7.68
N ASP A 123 -16.20 0.96 7.82
CA ASP A 123 -17.04 1.42 6.71
C ASP A 123 -16.64 2.82 6.22
N LYS A 124 -16.27 3.73 7.14
CA LYS A 124 -15.67 5.02 6.79
C LYS A 124 -14.41 4.82 5.95
N PHE A 125 -13.53 3.91 6.36
CA PHE A 125 -12.32 3.58 5.59
C PHE A 125 -12.64 3.01 4.20
N LYS A 126 -13.65 2.13 4.08
CA LYS A 126 -14.10 1.51 2.82
C LYS A 126 -14.87 2.45 1.89
N SER A 127 -15.25 3.65 2.33
CA SER A 127 -16.17 4.54 1.59
C SER A 127 -15.60 5.13 0.29
N GLY A 128 -14.32 4.88 -0.01
CA GLY A 128 -13.66 5.28 -1.25
C GLY A 128 -12.30 5.88 -0.93
N GLU A 129 -12.27 7.17 -0.62
CA GLU A 129 -11.06 7.87 -0.20
C GLU A 129 -11.13 8.22 1.28
N PHE A 130 -10.18 7.70 2.06
CA PHE A 130 -10.04 7.98 3.48
C PHE A 130 -8.73 8.74 3.72
N THR A 131 -8.72 9.70 4.65
CA THR A 131 -7.50 10.41 5.05
C THR A 131 -7.37 10.35 6.56
N PHE A 132 -6.20 9.95 7.06
CA PHE A 132 -5.96 10.01 8.50
C PHE A 132 -6.08 11.46 8.98
N SER A 133 -6.86 11.65 10.06
CA SER A 133 -6.93 12.95 10.69
C SER A 133 -5.57 13.28 11.34
N ALA A 134 -5.25 14.57 11.45
CA ALA A 134 -3.96 15.02 11.99
C ALA A 134 -3.68 14.58 13.44
N GLN A 135 -4.67 14.02 14.14
CA GLN A 135 -4.58 13.55 15.52
C GLN A 135 -4.23 12.06 15.64
N VAL A 136 -4.23 11.31 14.54
CA VAL A 136 -3.87 9.88 14.57
C VAL A 136 -2.35 9.76 14.52
N THR A 137 -1.77 9.18 15.56
CA THR A 137 -0.33 8.86 15.64
C THR A 137 -0.13 7.35 15.64
N GLY A 138 0.89 6.89 14.91
CA GLY A 138 1.24 5.48 14.85
C GLY A 138 2.02 5.05 16.08
N VAL A 139 1.87 3.79 16.45
CA VAL A 139 2.69 3.15 17.48
C VAL A 139 3.76 2.32 16.78
N VAL A 140 5.03 2.73 16.94
CA VAL A 140 6.16 1.92 16.48
C VAL A 140 6.26 0.67 17.34
N LEU A 141 6.13 -0.49 16.71
CA LEU A 141 6.18 -1.78 17.40
C LEU A 141 7.59 -2.09 17.90
N LYS A 142 7.66 -2.22 19.21
CA LYS A 142 8.74 -2.81 20.00
C LYS A 142 8.06 -3.63 21.10
N ALA A 143 8.78 -4.57 21.72
CA ALA A 143 8.22 -5.43 22.76
C ALA A 143 7.42 -4.62 23.82
N GLY A 144 6.13 -4.94 23.98
CA GLY A 144 5.22 -4.30 24.94
C GLY A 144 4.70 -2.91 24.56
N ALA A 145 4.98 -2.39 23.35
CA ALA A 145 4.46 -1.11 22.88
C ALA A 145 2.93 -1.16 22.66
N ALA A 146 2.44 -2.23 22.03
CA ALA A 146 1.03 -2.44 21.76
C ALA A 146 0.22 -2.62 23.04
N ALA A 147 0.79 -3.16 24.11
CA ALA A 147 0.13 -3.30 25.41
C ALA A 147 -0.36 -1.94 25.94
N LYS A 148 0.40 -0.87 25.72
CA LYS A 148 0.09 0.51 26.15
C LYS A 148 -0.70 1.31 25.11
N ALA A 149 -0.85 0.78 23.90
CA ALA A 149 -1.58 1.43 22.83
C ALA A 149 -3.10 1.34 23.05
N ASP A 150 -3.80 2.36 22.56
CA ASP A 150 -5.25 2.49 22.56
C ASP A 150 -5.72 3.10 21.22
N TYR A 151 -6.98 2.89 20.90
CA TYR A 151 -7.60 3.44 19.70
C TYR A 151 -7.79 4.96 19.84
N LYS A 152 -7.40 5.70 18.81
CA LYS A 152 -7.62 7.14 18.64
C LYS A 152 -8.48 7.36 17.41
N ALA A 153 -9.57 8.11 17.57
CA ALA A 153 -10.57 8.32 16.52
C ALA A 153 -11.04 7.01 15.85
N GLY A 154 -11.29 5.97 16.65
CA GLY A 154 -11.76 4.67 16.16
C GLY A 154 -10.67 3.77 15.56
N MET A 155 -9.41 4.19 15.52
CA MET A 155 -8.33 3.44 14.88
C MET A 155 -7.11 3.25 15.79
N ALA A 156 -6.42 2.13 15.66
CA ALA A 156 -5.11 1.89 16.26
C ALA A 156 -4.14 1.49 15.16
N VAL A 157 -3.08 2.28 14.97
CA VAL A 157 -2.13 2.09 13.86
C VAL A 157 -0.79 1.65 14.42
N PHE A 158 -0.25 0.58 13.86
CA PHE A 158 1.02 0.00 14.26
C PHE A 158 1.98 0.00 13.09
N ILE A 159 3.23 0.39 13.35
CA ILE A 159 4.29 0.42 12.36
C ILE A 159 5.43 -0.49 12.82
N ALA A 160 5.91 -1.37 11.94
CA ALA A 160 7.12 -2.14 12.16
C ALA A 160 8.16 -1.81 11.09
N ALA A 161 9.24 -1.16 11.51
CA ALA A 161 10.41 -0.94 10.68
C ALA A 161 11.23 -2.23 10.53
N ASP A 162 11.90 -2.37 9.38
CA ASP A 162 13.00 -3.32 9.24
C ASP A 162 14.12 -2.99 10.24
N SER A 163 14.83 -4.03 10.69
CA SER A 163 15.85 -3.89 11.74
C SER A 163 16.90 -2.84 11.35
N GLY A 164 17.13 -1.85 12.23
CA GLY A 164 18.13 -0.79 12.04
C GLY A 164 17.59 0.55 11.52
N LEU A 165 16.32 0.62 11.11
CA LEU A 165 15.67 1.88 10.69
C LEU A 165 15.03 2.62 11.88
N MET A 166 15.19 3.95 11.90
CA MET A 166 14.44 4.85 12.79
C MET A 166 13.24 5.42 12.05
N VAL A 167 12.11 4.70 12.09
CA VAL A 167 10.87 5.18 11.47
C VAL A 167 10.16 6.15 12.40
N ASP A 168 9.90 7.35 11.89
CA ASP A 168 8.96 8.30 12.50
C ASP A 168 7.52 7.78 12.34
N ALA A 169 6.76 7.77 13.44
CA ALA A 169 5.40 7.28 13.53
C ALA A 169 4.33 8.34 13.15
N SER A 170 4.76 9.45 12.54
CA SER A 170 3.86 10.48 12.03
C SER A 170 3.04 9.96 10.83
N LEU A 171 1.73 9.82 11.03
CA LEU A 171 0.76 9.35 10.03
C LEU A 171 0.01 10.49 9.32
N GLY A 172 0.37 11.74 9.61
CA GLY A 172 -0.30 12.91 9.05
C GLY A 172 -0.22 12.95 7.52
N GLY A 173 -1.35 13.14 6.86
CA GLY A 173 -1.44 13.30 5.40
C GLY A 173 -1.43 12.00 4.61
N GLN A 174 -1.61 10.85 5.26
CA GLN A 174 -1.84 9.60 4.55
C GLN A 174 -3.28 9.53 4.03
N LYS A 175 -3.38 9.20 2.74
CA LYS A 175 -4.61 8.97 2.02
C LYS A 175 -4.68 7.50 1.61
N PHE A 176 -5.82 6.89 1.85
CA PHE A 176 -6.15 5.52 1.50
C PHE A 176 -7.25 5.47 0.46
N SER A 177 -7.10 4.57 -0.50
CA SER A 177 -8.13 4.22 -1.47
C SER A 177 -8.48 2.75 -1.34
N TYR A 178 -9.77 2.43 -1.19
CA TYR A 178 -10.25 1.06 -1.02
C TYR A 178 -10.83 0.47 -2.32
N GLU A 179 -10.50 -0.79 -2.60
CA GLU A 179 -11.07 -1.59 -3.69
C GLU A 179 -11.63 -2.90 -3.13
N SER A 180 -12.92 -3.18 -3.31
CA SER A 180 -13.53 -4.42 -2.84
C SER A 180 -13.02 -5.65 -3.61
N LYS A 181 -12.84 -6.77 -2.93
CA LYS A 181 -12.54 -8.07 -3.57
C LYS A 181 -13.69 -8.57 -4.43
N VAL A 182 -14.93 -8.12 -4.15
CA VAL A 182 -16.11 -8.49 -4.94
C VAL A 182 -15.86 -8.03 -6.38
N ILE A 183 -15.66 -9.01 -7.26
CA ILE A 183 -15.69 -8.81 -8.70
C ILE A 183 -17.10 -8.30 -8.98
N LEU A 184 -17.25 -7.00 -9.24
CA LEU A 184 -18.45 -6.53 -9.91
C LEU A 184 -18.50 -7.30 -11.23
N LYS A 185 -19.35 -8.33 -11.30
CA LYS A 185 -19.89 -8.72 -12.60
C LYS A 185 -20.51 -7.45 -13.13
N LYS A 186 -19.84 -6.83 -14.10
CA LYS A 186 -20.44 -5.78 -14.91
C LYS A 186 -21.73 -6.40 -15.42
N ALA A 187 -22.86 -5.93 -14.90
CA ALA A 187 -24.17 -6.32 -15.43
C ALA A 187 -24.17 -5.91 -16.92
N GLU A 188 -24.71 -6.82 -17.72
CA GLU A 188 -24.66 -6.89 -19.19
C GLU A 188 -25.00 -5.58 -19.90
#